data_AF-A0A812V1P4-F1
#
_entry.id   AF-A0A812V1P4-F1
#
_cell.length_a   1.000
_cell.length_b   1.000
_cell.length_c   1.000
_cell.angle_alpha   90.00
_cell.angle_beta   90.00
_cell.angle_gamma   90.00
#
_symmetry.space_group_name_H-M   'P 1'
#
loop_
_entity.id
_entity.type
_entity.pdbx_description
1 polymer ?
#
loop_
_entity_poly.entity_id
_entity_poly.type
_entity_poly.pdbx_seq_one_letter_code
_entity_poly.pdbx_strand_id
1 'polypeptide(L)'
;MLKCTKAAEQVEGTEGVWEAQCGDDTGVCTISFRNKDLADVCKVGASIRMQNTSVRMVKGYIRVVVDKWAAFKPADEALEFEANAKNDVSGVEYELVES
;
A
#
# COMPACT_ATOMS: atom_id res chain seq x y z
N MET A 1 -7.56 6.30 7.27
CA MET A 1 -6.71 5.28 7.91
C MET A 1 -6.91 3.98 7.15
N LEU A 2 -5.97 3.05 7.20
CA LEU A 2 -6.00 1.87 6.32
C LEU A 2 -5.70 0.59 7.10
N LYS A 3 -6.27 -0.51 6.63
CA LYS A 3 -6.11 -1.84 7.20
C LYS A 3 -5.28 -2.69 6.25
N CYS A 4 -4.26 -3.33 6.81
CA CYS A 4 -3.41 -4.23 6.06
C CYS A 4 -4.14 -5.56 5.82
N THR A 5 -4.27 -5.94 4.54
CA THR A 5 -4.95 -7.16 4.09
C THR A 5 -3.96 -8.26 3.73
N LYS A 6 -2.79 -7.89 3.20
CA LYS A 6 -1.67 -8.82 2.92
C LYS A 6 -0.39 -8.26 3.52
N ALA A 7 0.36 -9.12 4.19
CA ALA A 7 1.64 -8.76 4.80
C ALA A 7 2.63 -8.27 3.75
N ALA A 8 3.65 -7.52 4.21
CA ALA A 8 4.69 -7.07 3.31
C ALA A 8 5.58 -8.23 2.84
N GLU A 9 5.73 -8.35 1.53
CA GLU A 9 6.59 -9.34 0.86
C GLU A 9 7.62 -8.62 -0.01
N GLN A 10 8.81 -9.20 -0.16
CA GLN A 10 9.82 -8.61 -1.03
C GLN A 10 9.43 -8.82 -2.50
N VAL A 11 9.51 -7.75 -3.29
CA VAL A 11 9.19 -7.83 -4.73
C VAL A 11 10.25 -8.66 -5.46
N GLU A 12 9.81 -9.69 -6.18
CA GLU A 12 10.70 -10.51 -6.99
C GLU A 12 11.41 -9.66 -8.06
N GLY A 13 12.74 -9.78 -8.10
CA GLY A 13 13.57 -9.08 -9.09
C GLY A 13 13.92 -7.63 -8.78
N THR A 14 13.51 -7.07 -7.63
CA THR A 14 13.99 -5.77 -7.16
C THR A 14 14.44 -5.84 -5.70
N GLU A 15 15.75 -5.80 -5.48
CA GLU A 15 16.32 -5.79 -4.13
C GLU A 15 15.95 -4.49 -3.39
N GLY A 16 15.56 -4.62 -2.12
CA GLY A 16 15.24 -3.48 -1.27
C GLY A 16 13.87 -2.83 -1.51
N VAL A 17 12.96 -3.51 -2.22
CA VAL A 17 11.56 -3.09 -2.35
C VAL A 17 10.64 -4.17 -1.78
N TRP A 18 9.75 -3.74 -0.88
CA TRP A 18 8.72 -4.58 -0.29
C TRP A 18 7.34 -4.05 -0.65
N GLU A 19 6.38 -4.93 -0.87
CA GLU A 19 5.01 -4.58 -1.18
C GLU A 19 4.04 -5.20 -0.18
N ALA A 20 3.08 -4.42 0.29
CA ALA A 20 1.97 -4.88 1.11
C ALA A 20 0.65 -4.42 0.49
N GLN A 21 -0.45 -5.14 0.75
CA GLN A 21 -1.77 -4.71 0.31
C GLN A 21 -2.56 -4.16 1.48
N CYS A 22 -2.95 -2.89 1.39
CA CYS A 22 -3.75 -2.23 2.41
C CYS A 22 -4.92 -1.48 1.79
N GLY A 23 -5.99 -1.30 2.54
CA GLY A 23 -7.18 -0.63 2.03
C GLY A 23 -8.12 -0.15 3.12
N ASP A 24 -9.21 0.44 2.65
CA ASP A 24 -10.36 0.85 3.45
C ASP A 24 -11.65 0.28 2.85
N ASP A 25 -12.79 0.77 3.29
CA ASP A 25 -14.12 0.37 2.82
C ASP A 25 -14.34 0.66 1.33
N THR A 26 -13.55 1.56 0.73
CA THR A 26 -13.66 1.90 -0.69
C THR A 26 -12.90 0.94 -1.60
N GLY A 27 -11.76 0.43 -1.16
CA GLY A 27 -10.94 -0.48 -1.95
C GLY A 27 -9.58 -0.77 -1.32
N VAL A 28 -8.79 -1.58 -2.03
CA VAL A 28 -7.42 -1.95 -1.66
C VAL A 28 -6.42 -1.44 -2.68
N CYS A 29 -5.24 -1.07 -2.19
CA CYS A 29 -4.10 -0.61 -2.98
C CYS A 29 -2.83 -1.33 -2.54
N THR A 30 -1.92 -1.54 -3.49
CA THR A 30 -0.58 -2.05 -3.21
C THR A 30 0.33 -0.90 -2.82
N ILE A 31 0.90 -1.01 -1.63
CA ILE A 31 1.83 -0.05 -1.04
C ILE A 31 3.24 -0.60 -1.18
N SER A 32 4.13 0.18 -1.80
CA SER A 32 5.54 -0.15 -1.98
C SER A 32 6.40 0.62 -0.97
N PHE A 33 7.29 -0.12 -0.30
CA PHE A 33 8.24 0.37 0.70
C PHE A 33 9.66 0.14 0.20
N ARG A 34 10.57 1.08 0.47
CA ARG A 34 12.02 0.90 0.27
C ARG A 34 12.78 0.62 1.56
N ASN A 35 12.08 0.61 2.69
CA ASN A 35 12.65 0.33 4.00
C ASN A 35 11.92 -0.87 4.59
N LYS A 36 12.68 -1.91 4.96
CA LYS A 36 12.17 -3.13 5.58
C LYS A 36 11.46 -2.84 6.90
N ASP A 37 11.97 -1.93 7.72
CA ASP A 37 11.38 -1.65 9.04
C ASP A 37 9.96 -1.09 8.92
N LEU A 38 9.70 -0.30 7.87
CA LEU A 38 8.37 0.21 7.56
C LEU A 38 7.46 -0.88 6.99
N ALA A 39 8.03 -1.78 6.19
CA ALA A 39 7.32 -2.92 5.64
C ALA A 39 6.89 -3.91 6.74
N ASP A 40 7.74 -4.15 7.74
CA ASP A 40 7.49 -5.08 8.85
C ASP A 40 6.34 -4.63 9.79
N VAL A 41 5.96 -3.35 9.74
CA VAL A 41 4.76 -2.80 10.41
C VAL A 41 3.47 -3.27 9.72
N CYS A 42 3.51 -3.56 8.41
CA CYS A 42 2.40 -4.10 7.64
C CYS A 42 2.20 -5.59 7.91
N LYS A 43 1.58 -5.91 9.05
CA LYS A 43 1.08 -7.26 9.36
C LYS A 43 -0.40 -7.36 9.01
N VAL A 44 -0.88 -8.56 8.67
CA VAL A 44 -2.29 -8.79 8.36
C VAL A 44 -3.16 -8.32 9.53
N GLY A 45 -4.17 -7.49 9.25
CA GLY A 45 -5.07 -6.90 10.24
C GLY A 45 -4.54 -5.65 10.94
N ALA A 46 -3.28 -5.24 10.70
CA ALA A 46 -2.73 -4.03 11.28
C ALA A 46 -3.48 -2.79 10.79
N SER A 47 -3.81 -1.90 11.73
CA SER A 47 -4.36 -0.58 11.44
C SER A 47 -3.22 0.41 11.32
N ILE A 48 -3.20 1.15 10.23
CA ILE A 48 -2.07 1.98 9.83
C ILE A 48 -2.58 3.37 9.46
N ARG A 49 -1.82 4.38 9.86
CA ARG A 49 -1.97 5.74 9.42
C ARG A 49 -0.83 6.09 8.47
N MET A 50 -1.22 6.49 7.28
CA MET A 50 -0.31 6.89 6.21
C MET A 50 -0.70 8.28 5.72
N GLN A 51 0.28 9.17 5.61
CA GLN A 51 0.08 10.53 5.15
C GLN A 51 1.25 10.97 4.26
N ASN A 52 0.97 11.88 3.33
CA ASN A 52 1.97 12.47 2.43
C ASN A 52 2.72 11.43 1.58
N THR A 53 2.03 10.37 1.16
CA THR A 53 2.56 9.37 0.22
C THR A 53 2.39 9.81 -1.21
N SER A 54 3.26 9.31 -2.07
CA SER A 54 3.18 9.56 -3.51
C SER A 54 2.58 8.36 -4.23
N VAL A 55 1.88 8.60 -5.33
CA VAL A 55 1.39 7.56 -6.23
C VAL A 55 2.32 7.50 -7.43
N ARG A 56 2.72 6.30 -7.84
CA ARG A 56 3.51 6.06 -9.05
C ARG A 56 2.88 4.97 -9.90
N MET A 57 2.99 5.16 -11.22
CA MET A 57 2.65 4.13 -12.19
C MET A 57 3.86 3.21 -12.39
N VAL A 58 3.67 1.91 -12.19
CA VAL A 58 4.69 0.88 -12.39
C VAL A 58 4.12 -0.16 -13.36
N LYS A 59 4.66 -0.20 -14.58
CA LYS A 59 4.21 -1.11 -15.65
C LYS A 59 2.69 -1.04 -15.91
N GLY A 60 2.11 0.17 -15.90
CA GLY A 60 0.67 0.37 -16.09
C GLY A 60 -0.17 0.22 -14.81
N TYR A 61 0.40 -0.24 -13.69
CA TYR A 61 -0.33 -0.41 -12.44
C TYR A 61 -0.07 0.72 -11.45
N ILE A 62 -1.09 1.08 -10.69
CA ILE A 62 -0.98 2.06 -9.60
C ILE A 62 -0.24 1.42 -8.41
N ARG A 63 0.77 2.12 -7.89
CA ARG A 63 1.48 1.79 -6.65
C ARG A 63 1.55 3.00 -5.74
N VAL A 64 1.24 2.82 -4.47
CA VAL A 64 1.40 3.86 -3.45
C VAL A 64 2.78 3.73 -2.83
N VAL A 65 3.62 4.74 -2.95
CA VAL A 65 5.01 4.71 -2.50
C VAL A 65 5.16 5.47 -1.20
N VAL A 66 5.71 4.79 -0.20
CA VAL A 66 6.15 5.41 1.06
C VAL A 66 7.59 5.89 0.89
N ASP A 67 7.75 7.20 0.75
CA ASP A 67 9.05 7.85 0.63
C ASP A 67 9.52 8.43 1.98
N LYS A 68 10.68 9.11 1.98
CA LYS A 68 11.27 9.68 3.20
C LYS A 68 10.46 10.82 3.82
N TRP A 69 9.49 11.39 3.11
CA TRP A 69 8.63 12.48 3.55
C TRP A 69 7.23 12.00 3.95
N ALA A 70 6.91 10.75 3.63
CA ALA A 70 5.68 10.12 4.06
C ALA A 70 5.72 9.85 5.57
N ALA A 71 4.64 10.18 6.25
CA ALA A 71 4.42 9.76 7.63
C ALA A 71 3.71 8.41 7.62
N PHE A 72 4.41 7.38 8.07
CA PHE A 72 3.90 6.01 8.16
C PHE A 72 3.99 5.51 9.59
N LYS A 73 2.84 5.26 10.22
CA LYS A 73 2.75 4.85 11.63
C LYS A 73 1.62 3.86 11.85
N PRO A 74 1.73 2.94 12.83
CA PRO A 74 0.57 2.23 13.35
C PRO A 74 -0.52 3.21 13.78
N ALA A 75 -1.77 2.86 13.60
CA ALA A 75 -2.88 3.62 14.17
C ALA A 75 -2.90 3.46 15.69
N ASP A 76 -3.26 4.52 16.40
CA ASP A 76 -3.35 4.52 17.86
C ASP A 76 -4.47 3.60 18.37
N GLU A 77 -5.50 3.38 17.54
CA GLU A 77 -6.65 2.51 17.82
C GLU A 77 -6.83 1.49 16.69
N ALA A 78 -7.31 0.29 17.05
CA ALA A 78 -7.64 -0.75 16.10
C ALA A 78 -8.91 -0.37 15.32
N LEU A 79 -8.84 -0.42 13.99
CA LEU A 79 -9.95 -0.09 13.12
C LEU A 79 -10.85 -1.31 12.92
N GLU A 80 -12.11 -1.17 13.31
CA GLU A 80 -13.12 -2.24 13.22
C GLU A 80 -13.73 -2.40 11.82
N PHE A 81 -13.35 -1.59 10.84
CA PHE A 81 -13.83 -1.77 9.47
C PHE A 81 -13.10 -2.91 8.74
N GLU A 82 -13.77 -3.48 7.74
CA GLU A 82 -13.20 -4.42 6.78
C GLU A 82 -12.82 -3.68 5.50
N ALA A 83 -11.64 -3.96 4.97
CA ALA A 83 -11.21 -3.40 3.70
C ALA A 83 -11.96 -4.10 2.55
N ASN A 84 -12.41 -3.33 1.56
CA ASN A 84 -13.10 -3.87 0.39
C ASN A 84 -12.10 -4.49 -0.59
N ALA A 85 -11.73 -5.74 -0.32
CA ALA A 85 -10.80 -6.50 -1.16
C ALA A 85 -11.31 -6.81 -2.58
N LYS A 86 -12.60 -6.55 -2.88
CA LYS A 86 -13.16 -6.74 -4.23
C LYS A 86 -12.74 -5.63 -5.19
N ASN A 87 -12.42 -4.45 -4.66
CA ASN A 87 -11.99 -3.30 -5.46
C ASN A 87 -10.49 -3.10 -5.31
N ASP A 88 -9.70 -3.85 -6.09
CA ASP A 88 -8.25 -3.70 -6.13
C ASP A 88 -7.84 -2.69 -7.20
N VAL A 89 -7.61 -1.44 -6.77
CA VAL A 89 -7.22 -0.34 -7.65
C VAL A 89 -5.83 -0.58 -8.25
N SER A 90 -4.96 -1.29 -7.52
CA SER A 90 -3.61 -1.63 -7.94
C SER A 90 -3.52 -2.88 -8.82
N GLY A 91 -4.62 -3.62 -8.97
CA GLY A 91 -4.77 -4.76 -9.88
C GLY A 91 -5.28 -4.37 -11.27
N VAL A 92 -5.69 -3.11 -11.47
CA VAL A 92 -6.13 -2.59 -12.77
C VAL A 92 -4.94 -2.00 -13.52
N GLU A 93 -4.82 -2.36 -14.80
CA GLU A 93 -3.84 -1.80 -15.72
C GLU A 93 -4.40 -0.55 -16.41
N TYR A 94 -3.60 0.51 -16.46
CA TYR A 94 -3.94 1.79 -17.07
C TYR A 94 -2.92 2.14 -18.15
N GLU A 95 -3.42 2.71 -19.24
CA GLU A 95 -2.61 3.30 -20.30
C GLU A 95 -2.74 4.83 -20.30
N LEU A 96 -1.69 5.50 -20.76
CA LEU A 96 -1.72 6.94 -20.98
C LEU A 96 -2.44 7.21 -22.31
N VAL A 97 -3.58 7.90 -22.25
CA VAL A 97 -4.31 8.35 -23.44
C VAL A 97 -3.95 9.81 -23.70
N GLU A 98 -3.40 10.10 -24.87
CA GLU A 98 -3.22 11.48 -25.33
C GLU A 98 -4.58 12.05 -25.76
N SER A 99 -4.91 13.25 -25.27
CA SER A 99 -6.14 13.98 -25.59
C SER A 99 -6.04 14.76 -26.90
#